data_AF-A0A9D6XS61-F1
#
_entry.id   AF-A0A9D6XS61-F1
#
_cell.length_a   1.000
_cell.length_b   1.000
_cell.length_c   1.000
_cell.angle_alpha   90.00
_cell.angle_beta   90.00
_cell.angle_gamma   90.00
#
_symmetry.space_group_name_H-M   'P 1'
#
loop_
_entity.id
_entity.type
_entity.pdbx_description
1 polymer ?
#
loop_
_entity_poly.entity_id
_entity_poly.type
_entity_poly.pdbx_seq_one_letter_code
_entity_poly.pdbx_strand_id
1 'polypeptide(L)'
;MASTGYVSMGKVDVYGRHEPAIVDGHVGIVRVNSRYNPQFIAAFLRSHLGQLQFDKWFTGSSGQIELQPHDLGNFLVPTFGAISLNEQRRVAALVMRRLKRAHALELRAEAKR
;
A
#
# COMPACT_ATOMS: atom_id res chain seq x y z
N MET A 1 3.88 -2.71 5.45
CA MET A 1 3.49 -1.28 5.39
C MET A 1 4.27 -0.54 6.46
N ALA A 2 4.93 0.57 6.15
CA ALA A 2 5.59 1.38 7.18
C ALA A 2 4.52 2.04 8.07
N SER A 3 4.59 1.78 9.38
CA SER A 3 3.62 2.26 10.37
C SER A 3 4.09 3.50 11.14
N THR A 4 5.33 3.97 10.91
CA THR A 4 5.91 5.13 11.61
C THR A 4 6.63 6.11 10.70
N GLY A 5 6.79 7.35 11.20
CA GLY A 5 7.57 8.44 10.60
C GLY A 5 6.80 9.30 9.60
N TYR A 6 6.92 10.63 9.73
CA TYR A 6 6.13 11.63 8.98
C TYR A 6 6.23 11.53 7.44
N VAL A 7 7.38 11.05 6.92
CA VAL A 7 7.63 10.91 5.46
C VAL A 7 7.50 9.44 4.99
N SER A 8 7.45 8.48 5.92
CA SER A 8 7.42 7.05 5.63
C SER A 8 6.06 6.41 5.85
N MET A 9 5.17 7.05 6.60
CA MET A 9 3.84 6.55 6.88
C MET A 9 3.04 6.34 5.59
N GLY A 10 2.24 5.26 5.56
CA GLY A 10 1.39 4.95 4.40
C GLY A 10 2.15 4.30 3.23
N LYS A 11 3.45 4.02 3.35
CA LYS A 11 4.20 3.19 2.39
C LYS A 11 3.73 1.73 2.52
N VAL A 12 2.94 1.30 1.55
CA VAL A 12 2.43 -0.08 1.45
C VAL A 12 3.21 -0.83 0.37
N ASP A 13 3.45 -2.12 0.54
CA ASP A 13 3.88 -3.03 -0.52
C ASP A 13 3.42 -4.47 -0.29
N VAL A 14 3.46 -5.27 -1.35
CA VAL A 14 3.09 -6.69 -1.33
C VAL A 14 4.34 -7.53 -1.17
N TYR A 15 4.34 -8.39 -0.15
CA TYR A 15 5.35 -9.43 0.00
C TYR A 15 5.13 -10.50 -1.08
N GLY A 16 5.99 -10.51 -2.10
CA GLY A 16 5.84 -11.34 -3.30
C GLY A 16 6.57 -12.69 -3.26
N ARG A 17 7.06 -13.11 -2.08
CA ARG A 17 7.79 -14.36 -1.88
C ARG A 17 6.93 -15.39 -1.17
N HIS A 18 7.30 -16.67 -1.29
CA HIS A 18 6.53 -17.78 -0.73
C HIS A 18 7.02 -18.21 0.66
N GLU A 19 8.25 -17.86 0.99
CA GLU A 19 8.89 -18.19 2.25
C GLU A 19 8.28 -17.35 3.39
N PRO A 20 8.13 -17.91 4.61
CA PRO A 20 7.79 -17.12 5.77
C PRO A 20 8.85 -16.04 6.03
N ALA A 21 8.41 -14.85 6.45
CA ALA A 21 9.28 -13.75 6.83
C ALA A 21 8.80 -13.07 8.10
N ILE A 22 9.75 -12.48 8.82
CA ILE A 22 9.51 -11.62 9.98
C ILE A 22 9.66 -10.17 9.50
N VAL A 23 8.82 -9.30 10.04
CA VAL A 23 8.89 -7.85 9.80
C VAL A 23 9.42 -7.17 11.05
N ASP A 24 10.08 -6.04 10.86
CA ASP A 24 10.46 -5.15 11.96
C ASP A 24 9.21 -4.56 12.66
N GLY A 25 9.35 -4.12 13.92
CA GLY A 25 8.26 -3.58 14.73
C GLY A 25 7.55 -2.36 14.11
N HIS A 26 8.22 -1.63 13.22
CA HIS A 26 7.66 -0.47 12.50
C HIS A 26 6.98 -0.85 11.18
N VAL A 27 6.75 -2.14 10.93
CA VAL A 27 6.12 -2.64 9.73
C VAL A 27 4.87 -3.45 10.06
N GLY A 28 3.71 -2.89 9.70
CA GLY A 28 2.43 -3.60 9.79
C GLY A 28 2.25 -4.64 8.68
N ILE A 29 1.69 -5.80 9.03
CA ILE A 29 1.26 -6.86 8.12
C ILE A 29 -0.24 -6.77 7.88
N VAL A 30 -0.64 -6.66 6.61
CA VAL A 30 -2.04 -6.77 6.18
C VAL A 30 -2.24 -8.08 5.44
N ARG A 31 -3.08 -8.96 5.99
CA ARG A 31 -3.47 -10.22 5.33
C ARG A 31 -4.82 -10.04 4.65
N VAL A 32 -4.83 -10.07 3.32
CA VAL A 32 -6.06 -9.98 2.53
C VAL A 32 -6.68 -11.38 2.38
N ASN A 33 -8.00 -11.46 2.39
CA ASN A 33 -8.71 -12.72 2.11
C ASN A 33 -8.73 -13.04 0.60
N SER A 34 -9.15 -14.25 0.24
CA SER A 34 -9.16 -14.76 -1.14
C SER A 34 -10.06 -13.99 -2.11
N ARG A 35 -10.96 -13.12 -1.63
CA ARG A 35 -11.82 -12.28 -2.47
C ARG A 35 -11.10 -11.01 -2.98
N TYR A 36 -9.91 -10.75 -2.48
CA TYR A 36 -9.12 -9.57 -2.85
C TYR A 36 -7.81 -9.94 -3.52
N ASN A 37 -7.47 -9.21 -4.57
CA ASN A 37 -6.13 -9.23 -5.12
C ASN A 37 -5.20 -8.35 -4.25
N PRO A 38 -4.07 -8.88 -3.72
CA PRO A 38 -3.17 -8.11 -2.86
C PRO A 38 -2.60 -6.86 -3.54
N GLN A 39 -2.28 -6.94 -4.83
CA GLN A 39 -1.74 -5.80 -5.59
C GLN A 39 -2.78 -4.71 -5.82
N PHE A 40 -4.06 -5.09 -5.95
CA PHE A 40 -5.17 -4.14 -6.02
C PHE A 40 -5.32 -3.38 -4.70
N ILE A 41 -5.32 -4.08 -3.56
CA ILE A 41 -5.40 -3.44 -2.23
C ILE A 41 -4.19 -2.52 -2.00
N ALA A 42 -2.98 -2.98 -2.31
CA ALA A 42 -1.79 -2.14 -2.20
C ALA A 42 -1.87 -0.89 -3.10
N ALA A 43 -2.35 -1.02 -4.34
CA ALA A 43 -2.56 0.12 -5.23
C ALA A 43 -3.62 1.10 -4.69
N PHE A 44 -4.72 0.59 -4.13
CA PHE A 44 -5.76 1.42 -3.52
C PHE A 44 -5.23 2.16 -2.30
N LEU A 45 -4.51 1.49 -1.39
CA LEU A 45 -3.94 2.12 -0.20
C LEU A 45 -2.89 3.18 -0.53
N ARG A 46 -2.17 3.02 -1.65
CA ARG A 46 -1.23 4.03 -2.18
C ARG A 46 -1.91 5.19 -2.91
N SER A 47 -3.20 5.05 -3.26
CA SER A 47 -3.95 6.12 -3.91
C SER A 47 -4.25 7.26 -2.93
N HIS A 48 -4.68 8.41 -3.44
CA HIS A 48 -5.07 9.54 -2.60
C HIS A 48 -6.13 9.17 -1.57
N LEU A 49 -7.15 8.37 -1.95
CA LEU A 49 -8.19 7.90 -1.03
C LEU A 49 -7.65 6.94 0.04
N GLY A 50 -6.59 6.20 -0.26
CA GLY A 50 -5.89 5.37 0.71
C GLY A 50 -5.08 6.22 1.70
N GLN A 51 -4.30 7.17 1.19
CA GLN A 51 -3.47 8.07 1.99
C GLN A 51 -4.29 8.94 2.96
N LEU A 52 -5.46 9.44 2.53
CA LEU A 52 -6.36 10.17 3.43
C LEU A 52 -6.81 9.36 4.65
N GLN A 53 -6.86 8.04 4.56
CA GLN A 53 -7.19 7.18 5.69
C GLN A 53 -6.01 6.98 6.63
N PHE A 54 -4.78 6.92 6.09
CA PHE A 54 -3.57 6.99 6.91
C PHE A 54 -3.53 8.29 7.71
N ASP A 55 -3.78 9.42 7.04
CA ASP A 55 -3.82 10.75 7.67
C ASP A 55 -4.91 10.87 8.74
N LYS A 56 -6.04 10.20 8.55
CA LYS A 56 -7.15 10.19 9.51
C LYS A 56 -6.83 9.41 10.79
N TRP A 57 -6.12 8.30 10.66
CA TRP A 57 -6.06 7.27 11.70
C TRP A 57 -4.71 7.19 12.42
N PHE A 58 -3.67 7.87 11.94
CA PHE A 58 -2.42 7.91 12.70
C PHE A 58 -2.62 8.62 14.03
N THR A 59 -1.82 8.23 15.02
CA THR A 59 -1.79 8.85 16.34
C THR A 59 -0.38 9.35 16.64
N GLY A 60 -0.26 10.27 17.60
CA GLY A 60 1.02 10.85 18.03
C GLY A 60 1.21 12.32 17.63
N SER A 61 2.27 12.92 18.15
CA SER A 61 2.65 14.32 17.89
C SER A 61 4.19 14.43 17.82
N SER A 62 4.70 15.58 17.37
CA SER A 62 6.14 15.89 17.40
C SER A 62 7.04 14.89 16.63
N GLY A 63 6.57 14.39 15.49
CA GLY A 63 7.36 13.52 14.59
C GLY A 63 7.37 12.03 14.97
N GLN A 64 6.87 11.67 16.15
CA GLN A 64 6.59 10.30 16.55
C GLN A 64 5.12 10.00 16.29
N ILE A 65 4.85 9.61 15.04
CA ILE A 65 3.52 9.21 14.60
C ILE A 65 3.48 7.70 14.36
N GLU A 66 2.40 7.06 14.77
CA GLU A 66 2.20 5.61 14.69
C GLU A 66 0.78 5.28 14.25
N LEU A 67 0.65 4.27 13.37
CA LEU A 67 -0.63 3.66 13.04
C LEU A 67 -0.76 2.32 13.76
N GLN A 68 -1.73 2.22 14.67
CA GLN A 68 -1.95 0.99 15.42
C GLN A 68 -2.69 -0.06 14.55
N PRO A 69 -2.45 -1.37 14.77
CA PRO A 69 -3.12 -2.41 14.01
C PRO A 69 -4.67 -2.37 14.08
N HIS A 70 -5.23 -1.93 15.21
CA HIS A 70 -6.68 -1.82 15.36
C HIS A 70 -7.28 -0.69 14.51
N ASP A 71 -6.55 0.42 14.34
CA ASP A 71 -6.98 1.54 13.50
C ASP A 71 -7.00 1.16 12.02
N LEU A 72 -6.06 0.33 11.59
CA LEU A 72 -6.03 -0.23 10.24
C LEU A 72 -7.28 -1.07 9.93
N GLY A 73 -7.90 -1.67 10.96
CA GLY A 73 -9.18 -2.37 10.84
C GLY A 73 -10.35 -1.45 10.43
N ASN A 74 -10.22 -0.14 10.63
CA ASN A 74 -11.22 0.86 10.26
C ASN A 74 -11.05 1.40 8.83
N PHE A 75 -10.05 0.91 8.07
CA PHE A 75 -9.84 1.35 6.70
C PHE A 75 -10.94 0.83 5.78
N LEU A 76 -11.54 1.75 5.05
CA LEU A 76 -12.49 1.47 3.99
C LEU A 76 -11.73 1.08 2.72
N VAL A 77 -12.02 -0.12 2.23
CA VAL A 77 -11.56 -0.60 0.92
C VAL A 77 -12.77 -0.89 0.03
N PRO A 78 -12.65 -0.81 -1.31
CA PRO A 78 -13.74 -1.14 -2.21
C PRO A 78 -14.29 -2.54 -1.92
N THR A 79 -15.61 -2.66 -1.76
CA THR A 79 -16.22 -3.93 -1.39
C THR A 79 -16.13 -4.95 -2.52
N PHE A 80 -15.96 -6.23 -2.18
CA PHE A 80 -15.89 -7.33 -3.15
C PHE A 80 -17.14 -7.47 -4.03
N GLY A 81 -18.30 -6.97 -3.59
CA GLY A 81 -19.53 -6.93 -4.39
C GLY A 81 -19.53 -5.82 -5.45
N ALA A 82 -18.74 -4.77 -5.27
CA ALA A 82 -18.62 -3.66 -6.21
C ALA A 82 -17.56 -3.92 -7.29
N ILE A 83 -16.52 -4.69 -6.99
CA ILE A 83 -15.40 -4.94 -7.92
C ILE A 83 -15.03 -6.44 -7.92
N SER A 84 -15.32 -7.11 -9.04
CA SER A 84 -14.98 -8.52 -9.24
C SER A 84 -13.47 -8.76 -9.17
N LEU A 85 -13.05 -9.98 -8.80
CA LEU A 85 -11.63 -10.32 -8.71
C LEU A 85 -10.87 -10.15 -10.05
N ASN A 86 -11.55 -10.37 -11.18
CA ASN A 86 -10.98 -10.13 -12.51
C ASN A 86 -10.75 -8.64 -12.76
N GLU A 87 -11.69 -7.80 -12.34
CA GLU A 87 -11.53 -6.34 -12.47
C GLU A 87 -10.43 -5.81 -11.53
N GLN A 88 -10.35 -6.33 -10.31
CA GLN A 88 -9.24 -6.01 -9.39
C GLN A 88 -7.88 -6.35 -10.03
N ARG A 89 -7.75 -7.53 -10.65
CA ARG A 89 -6.53 -7.93 -11.39
C ARG A 89 -6.23 -7.00 -12.55
N ARG A 90 -7.25 -6.62 -13.33
CA ARG A 90 -7.12 -5.69 -14.46
C ARG A 90 -6.57 -4.33 -14.02
N VAL A 91 -7.16 -3.76 -12.98
CA VAL A 91 -6.74 -2.48 -12.40
C VAL A 91 -5.32 -2.57 -11.85
N ALA A 92 -5.01 -3.61 -11.07
CA ALA A 92 -3.67 -3.82 -10.52
C ALA A 92 -2.61 -3.91 -11.63
N ALA A 93 -2.87 -4.68 -12.69
CA ALA A 93 -1.96 -4.80 -13.83
C ALA A 93 -1.73 -3.46 -14.54
N LEU A 94 -2.79 -2.66 -14.73
CA LEU A 94 -2.69 -1.33 -15.33
C LEU A 94 -1.81 -0.39 -14.49
N VAL A 95 -2.03 -0.34 -13.18
CA VAL A 95 -1.25 0.49 -12.26
C VAL A 95 0.22 0.06 -12.26
N MET A 96 0.50 -1.23 -12.08
CA MET A 96 1.86 -1.76 -12.09
C MET A 96 2.60 -1.45 -13.40
N ARG A 97 1.93 -1.57 -14.55
CA ARG A 97 2.51 -1.23 -15.86
C ARG A 97 2.91 0.24 -15.93
N ARG A 98 2.05 1.15 -15.44
CA ARG A 98 2.34 2.59 -15.43
C ARG A 98 3.50 2.94 -14.50
N LEU A 99 3.53 2.34 -13.30
CA LEU A 99 4.63 2.54 -12.34
C LEU A 99 5.97 2.06 -12.90
N LYS A 100 6.03 0.86 -13.49
CA LYS A 100 7.25 0.35 -14.14
C LYS A 100 7.74 1.28 -15.24
N ARG A 101 6.82 1.83 -16.05
CA ARG A 101 7.16 2.79 -17.10
C ARG A 101 7.71 4.09 -16.52
N ALA A 102 7.08 4.65 -15.48
CA ALA A 102 7.55 5.87 -14.83
C ALA A 102 8.96 5.68 -14.27
N HIS A 103 9.19 4.60 -13.52
CA HIS A 103 10.49 4.28 -12.95
C HIS A 103 11.59 4.11 -14.03
N ALA A 104 11.28 3.42 -15.14
CA ALA A 104 12.22 3.29 -16.25
C ALA A 104 12.57 4.63 -16.93
N LEU A 105 11.66 5.60 -16.92
CA LEU A 105 11.93 6.94 -17.45
C LEU A 105 12.81 7.75 -16.49
N GLU A 106 12.62 7.64 -15.18
CA GLU A 106 13.46 8.27 -14.15
C GLU A 106 14.91 7.80 -14.26
N LEU A 107 15.13 6.48 -14.29
CA LEU A 107 16.48 5.90 -14.46
C LEU A 107 17.18 6.38 -15.74
N ARG A 108 16.42 6.55 -16.83
CA ARG A 108 16.96 7.10 -18.10
C ARG A 108 17.30 8.58 -18.02
N ALA A 109 16.57 9.36 -17.22
CA ALA A 109 16.85 10.77 -17.02
C ALA A 109 18.09 10.98 -16.15
N GLU A 110 18.25 10.15 -15.11
CA GLU A 110 19.43 10.15 -14.23
C GLU A 110 20.70 9.74 -14.97
N ALA A 111 20.63 8.70 -15.80
CA ALA A 111 21.78 8.24 -16.59
C ALA A 111 22.27 9.23 -17.67
N LYS A 112 21.51 10.30 -17.93
CA LYS A 112 21.87 11.38 -18.88
C LYS A 112 22.43 12.62 -18.19
N ARG A 113 22.45 12.66 -16.86
CA ARG A 113 23.10 13.71 -16.06
C ARG A 113 24.54 13.32 -15.77
#